data_AF-A0A1V4MW48-F1
#
_entry.id   AF-A0A1V4MW48-F1
#
_cell.length_a   1.000
_cell.length_b   1.000
_cell.length_c   1.000
_cell.angle_alpha   90.00
_cell.angle_beta   90.00
_cell.angle_gamma   90.00
#
_symmetry.space_group_name_H-M   'P 1'
#
loop_
_entity.id
_entity.type
_entity.pdbx_description
1 polymer ?
#
loop_
_entity_poly.entity_id
_entity_poly.type
_entity_poly.pdbx_seq_one_letter_code
_entity_poly.pdbx_strand_id
1 'polypeptide(L)'
;MDGGPLAARDLLGFRNHGGLLGKGVCWWYSRFTRNALYLARFYPDRPPPSRAEARRMISCIMGASAVTCIPGFSCLRDFSAEYHHEIQRVLERRQILEGVFLFAWIDGLAGASGLDPCSMKARMDALFDLSSQGLVYAKFQTPGLDAHAVVVTGMSALPKSGYELRYLDSNCIGEQVLRYRTGYSCLTLSSGLKGVPYPQRMRELHELKRLAAAGHGTDCTAP
;
A
#
# COMPACT_ATOMS: atom_id res chain seq x y z
N MET A 1 -14.82 -3.67 2.22
CA MET A 1 -13.67 -3.85 3.15
C MET A 1 -14.01 -3.04 4.37
N ASP A 2 -14.31 -3.71 5.47
CA ASP A 2 -15.14 -3.13 6.55
C ASP A 2 -14.28 -2.46 7.63
N GLY A 3 -13.11 -1.93 7.23
CA GLY A 3 -12.18 -1.23 8.11
C GLY A 3 -11.55 -2.08 9.22
N GLY A 4 -11.91 -3.36 9.39
CA GLY A 4 -11.31 -4.27 10.36
C GLY A 4 -9.83 -4.59 10.10
N PRO A 5 -9.13 -5.22 11.06
CA PRO A 5 -7.73 -5.59 10.88
C PRO A 5 -7.57 -6.57 9.72
N LEU A 6 -6.51 -6.39 8.94
CA LEU A 6 -6.18 -7.32 7.86
C LEU A 6 -5.67 -8.64 8.43
N ALA A 7 -6.11 -9.77 7.86
CA ALA A 7 -5.59 -11.06 8.26
C ALA A 7 -4.17 -11.26 7.68
N ALA A 8 -3.32 -12.02 8.35
CA ALA A 8 -1.94 -12.26 7.89
C ALA A 8 -1.87 -12.84 6.46
N ARG A 9 -2.91 -13.57 6.03
CA ARG A 9 -3.08 -14.12 4.68
C ARG A 9 -3.28 -13.06 3.60
N ASP A 10 -3.75 -11.87 3.96
CA ASP A 10 -3.99 -10.75 3.05
C ASP A 10 -2.73 -9.90 2.84
N LEU A 11 -1.62 -10.24 3.48
CA LEU A 11 -0.37 -9.48 3.43
C LEU A 11 0.64 -10.15 2.52
N LEU A 12 1.61 -9.38 2.03
CA LEU A 12 2.72 -9.95 1.26
C LEU A 12 3.55 -10.91 2.13
N GLY A 13 3.95 -12.03 1.55
CA GLY A 13 4.72 -13.09 2.19
C GLY A 13 6.22 -12.81 2.29
N PHE A 14 6.68 -11.65 1.84
CA PHE A 14 8.09 -11.27 1.83
C PHE A 14 8.28 -9.81 2.26
N ARG A 15 9.41 -9.52 2.90
CA ARG A 15 9.82 -8.14 3.23
C ARG A 15 10.39 -7.45 1.99
N ASN A 16 10.23 -6.14 1.93
CA ASN A 16 10.98 -5.35 0.96
C ASN A 16 12.48 -5.52 1.19
N HIS A 17 13.24 -5.86 0.15
CA HIS A 17 14.71 -5.98 0.20
C HIS A 17 15.43 -4.68 -0.22
N GLY A 18 14.68 -3.59 -0.36
CA GLY A 18 15.19 -2.35 -0.94
C GLY A 18 15.20 -2.41 -2.47
N GLY A 19 15.37 -1.26 -3.09
CA GLY A 19 15.50 -1.12 -4.55
C GLY A 19 16.94 -0.89 -5.00
N LEU A 20 17.10 -0.17 -6.10
CA LEU A 20 18.41 0.33 -6.53
C LEU A 20 19.06 1.08 -5.36
N LEU A 21 20.27 0.69 -4.97
CA LEU A 21 21.03 1.23 -3.82
C LEU A 21 20.33 1.10 -2.45
N GLY A 22 19.43 0.13 -2.29
CA GLY A 22 18.75 -0.16 -1.02
C GLY A 22 17.65 0.85 -0.65
N LYS A 23 17.21 1.71 -1.58
CA LYS A 23 16.21 2.77 -1.33
C LYS A 23 15.08 2.76 -2.35
N GLY A 24 13.97 3.45 -2.05
CA GLY A 24 12.92 3.84 -3.01
C GLY A 24 11.82 2.80 -3.29
N VAL A 25 12.07 1.49 -3.21
CA VAL A 25 11.03 0.47 -3.54
C VAL A 25 9.79 0.52 -2.63
N CYS A 26 9.88 1.14 -1.44
CA CYS A 26 8.76 1.23 -0.49
C CYS A 26 7.48 1.83 -1.10
N TRP A 27 7.60 2.75 -2.07
CA TRP A 27 6.46 3.37 -2.74
C TRP A 27 5.71 2.37 -3.62
N TRP A 28 6.45 1.65 -4.46
CA TRP A 28 5.88 0.65 -5.35
C TRP A 28 5.41 -0.58 -4.57
N TYR A 29 6.11 -0.96 -3.49
CA TYR A 29 5.67 -2.03 -2.59
C TYR A 29 4.31 -1.72 -1.95
N SER A 30 4.15 -0.52 -1.38
CA SER A 30 2.89 -0.08 -0.78
C SER A 30 1.77 0.02 -1.81
N ARG A 31 2.08 0.51 -3.01
CA ARG A 31 1.12 0.59 -4.13
C ARG A 31 0.69 -0.81 -4.62
N PHE A 32 1.65 -1.72 -4.81
CA PHE A 32 1.37 -3.11 -5.20
C PHE A 32 0.49 -3.80 -4.16
N THR A 33 0.83 -3.68 -2.88
CA THR A 33 0.06 -4.25 -1.78
C THR A 33 -1.39 -3.74 -1.80
N ARG A 34 -1.57 -2.42 -1.91
CA ARG A 34 -2.90 -1.80 -2.01
C ARG A 34 -3.69 -2.34 -3.21
N ASN A 35 -3.07 -2.41 -4.38
CA ASN A 35 -3.74 -2.89 -5.59
C ASN A 35 -4.12 -4.37 -5.45
N ALA A 36 -3.23 -5.21 -4.92
CA ALA A 36 -3.47 -6.63 -4.71
C ALA A 36 -4.67 -6.86 -3.79
N LEU A 37 -4.76 -6.11 -2.69
CA LEU A 37 -5.89 -6.18 -1.75
C LEU A 37 -7.24 -5.89 -2.42
N TYR A 38 -7.27 -5.00 -3.42
CA TYR A 38 -8.50 -4.73 -4.18
C TYR A 38 -8.76 -5.76 -5.29
N LEU A 39 -7.73 -6.12 -6.06
CA LEU A 39 -7.88 -6.72 -7.38
C LEU A 39 -7.54 -8.20 -7.45
N ALA A 40 -6.81 -8.77 -6.49
CA ALA A 40 -6.47 -10.19 -6.52
C ALA A 40 -7.68 -11.05 -6.12
N ARG A 41 -7.91 -12.15 -6.85
CA ARG A 41 -8.88 -13.19 -6.52
C ARG A 41 -8.21 -14.55 -6.60
N PHE A 42 -8.32 -15.34 -5.54
CA PHE A 42 -7.54 -16.57 -5.34
C PHE A 42 -8.40 -17.81 -5.60
N TYR A 43 -7.86 -18.76 -6.37
CA TYR A 43 -8.55 -19.99 -6.77
C TYR A 43 -7.65 -21.21 -6.47
N PRO A 44 -7.66 -21.71 -5.22
CA PRO A 44 -6.71 -22.74 -4.77
C PRO A 44 -6.87 -24.08 -5.50
N ASP A 45 -8.08 -24.41 -5.96
CA ASP A 45 -8.37 -25.69 -6.63
C ASP A 45 -7.91 -25.76 -8.09
N ARG A 46 -7.32 -24.68 -8.60
CA ARG A 46 -6.81 -24.60 -9.98
C ARG A 46 -5.29 -24.85 -10.02
N PRO A 47 -4.73 -25.35 -11.13
CA PRO A 47 -3.29 -25.51 -11.27
C PRO A 47 -2.54 -24.19 -11.07
N PRO A 48 -1.41 -24.17 -10.32
CA PRO A 48 -0.59 -22.97 -10.19
C PRO A 48 -0.12 -22.44 -11.55
N PRO A 49 0.02 -21.11 -11.70
CA PRO A 49 0.47 -20.52 -12.95
C PRO A 49 1.93 -20.87 -13.22
N SER A 50 2.30 -20.95 -14.49
CA SER A 50 3.69 -20.89 -14.90
C SER A 50 4.33 -19.56 -14.47
N ARG A 51 5.65 -19.52 -14.42
CA ARG A 51 6.41 -18.30 -14.11
C ARG A 51 6.08 -17.13 -15.06
N ALA A 52 5.79 -17.42 -16.33
CA ALA A 52 5.43 -16.41 -17.32
C ALA A 52 4.03 -15.84 -17.07
N GLU A 53 3.07 -16.68 -16.68
CA GLU A 53 1.72 -16.26 -16.29
C GLU A 53 1.74 -15.44 -15.01
N ALA A 54 2.48 -15.89 -13.99
CA ALA A 54 2.65 -15.15 -12.74
C ALA A 54 3.17 -13.73 -12.99
N ARG A 55 4.17 -13.55 -13.88
CA ARG A 55 4.67 -12.22 -14.27
C ARG A 55 3.61 -11.32 -14.91
N ARG A 56 2.73 -11.88 -15.74
CA ARG A 56 1.60 -11.13 -16.33
C ARG A 56 0.61 -10.71 -15.26
N MET A 57 0.25 -11.63 -14.36
CA MET A 57 -0.64 -11.35 -13.21
C MET A 57 -0.07 -10.25 -12.32
N ILE A 58 1.21 -10.35 -11.93
CA ILE A 58 1.91 -9.34 -11.11
C ILE A 58 1.92 -7.98 -11.81
N SER A 59 2.17 -7.95 -13.11
CA SER A 59 2.16 -6.70 -13.89
C SER A 59 0.76 -6.08 -13.96
N CYS A 60 -0.28 -6.89 -14.10
CA CYS A 60 -1.68 -6.45 -14.07
C CYS A 60 -2.06 -5.84 -12.73
N ILE A 61 -1.69 -6.50 -11.63
CA ILE A 61 -1.89 -6.00 -10.25
C ILE A 61 -1.15 -4.68 -10.04
N MET A 62 0.14 -4.62 -10.38
CA MET A 62 0.95 -3.40 -10.24
C MET A 62 0.36 -2.25 -11.06
N GLY A 63 -0.13 -2.54 -12.27
CA GLY A 63 -0.75 -1.57 -13.17
C GLY A 63 -2.17 -1.16 -12.80
N ALA A 64 -2.79 -1.81 -11.81
CA ALA A 64 -4.21 -1.64 -11.48
C ALA A 64 -5.13 -1.74 -12.71
N SER A 65 -4.82 -2.66 -13.63
CA SER A 65 -5.46 -2.68 -14.96
C SER A 65 -6.78 -3.46 -14.97
N ALA A 66 -6.90 -4.52 -14.17
CA ALA A 66 -8.10 -5.35 -14.04
C ALA A 66 -8.06 -6.20 -12.76
N VAL A 67 -9.21 -6.77 -12.40
CA VAL A 67 -9.25 -7.87 -11.43
C VAL A 67 -8.40 -9.02 -11.96
N THR A 68 -7.52 -9.55 -11.12
CA THR A 68 -6.53 -10.56 -11.48
C THR A 68 -6.82 -11.86 -10.75
N CYS A 69 -7.10 -12.90 -11.53
CA CYS A 69 -7.40 -14.23 -11.05
C CYS A 69 -6.09 -15.01 -10.86
N ILE A 70 -5.85 -15.50 -9.65
CA ILE A 70 -4.61 -16.15 -9.23
C ILE A 70 -4.94 -17.62 -8.90
N PRO A 71 -4.62 -18.56 -9.80
CA PRO A 71 -4.89 -19.98 -9.59
C PRO A 71 -3.83 -20.63 -8.69
N GLY A 72 -4.18 -21.71 -8.00
CA GLY A 72 -3.24 -22.53 -7.21
C GLY A 72 -2.79 -21.93 -5.88
N PHE A 73 -3.33 -20.78 -5.49
CA PHE A 73 -3.05 -20.14 -4.21
C PHE A 73 -4.33 -19.83 -3.47
N SER A 74 -4.27 -19.89 -2.14
CA SER A 74 -5.39 -19.58 -1.25
C SER A 74 -5.44 -18.10 -0.86
N CYS A 75 -4.30 -17.41 -0.92
CA CYS A 75 -4.17 -16.04 -0.44
C CYS A 75 -2.95 -15.30 -1.00
N LEU A 76 -2.90 -13.99 -0.75
CA LEU A 76 -1.83 -13.12 -1.23
C LEU A 76 -0.48 -13.50 -0.64
N ARG A 77 -0.47 -13.92 0.63
CA ARG A 77 0.76 -14.29 1.32
C ARG A 77 1.51 -15.41 0.61
N ASP A 78 0.80 -16.48 0.27
CA ASP A 78 1.39 -17.66 -0.37
C ASP A 78 1.87 -17.33 -1.78
N PHE A 79 1.02 -16.68 -2.59
CA PHE A 79 1.36 -16.27 -3.95
C PHE A 79 2.59 -15.36 -3.99
N SER A 80 2.64 -14.38 -3.10
CA SER A 80 3.73 -13.41 -3.07
C SER A 80 5.02 -13.96 -2.46
N ALA A 81 4.95 -14.97 -1.60
CA ALA A 81 6.13 -15.69 -1.13
C ALA A 81 6.77 -16.51 -2.26
N GLU A 82 5.94 -17.26 -3.01
CA GLU A 82 6.40 -18.09 -4.13
C GLU A 82 7.06 -17.24 -5.23
N TYR A 83 6.38 -16.18 -5.68
CA TYR A 83 6.86 -15.32 -6.78
C TYR A 83 7.53 -14.03 -6.31
N HIS A 84 8.16 -14.04 -5.13
CA HIS A 84 8.77 -12.84 -4.56
C HIS A 84 9.80 -12.20 -5.49
N HIS A 85 10.60 -13.01 -6.19
CA HIS A 85 11.60 -12.52 -7.16
C HIS A 85 10.95 -11.81 -8.35
N GLU A 86 9.83 -12.30 -8.85
CA GLU A 86 9.08 -11.70 -9.95
C GLU A 86 8.46 -10.38 -9.52
N ILE A 87 7.87 -10.34 -8.32
CA ILE A 87 7.30 -9.11 -7.75
C ILE A 87 8.40 -8.07 -7.60
N GLN A 88 9.50 -8.42 -6.94
CA GLN A 88 10.64 -7.51 -6.72
C GLN A 88 11.16 -6.93 -8.04
N ARG A 89 11.36 -7.76 -9.08
CA ARG A 89 11.79 -7.28 -10.41
C ARG A 89 10.80 -6.29 -11.03
N VAL A 90 9.50 -6.48 -10.84
CA VAL A 90 8.48 -5.53 -11.32
C VAL A 90 8.57 -4.22 -10.55
N LEU A 91 8.76 -4.26 -9.23
CA LEU A 91 8.91 -3.06 -8.40
C LEU A 91 10.17 -2.27 -8.76
N GLU A 92 11.31 -2.94 -8.93
CA GLU A 92 12.58 -2.33 -9.34
C GLU A 92 12.50 -1.72 -10.74
N ARG A 93 11.88 -2.42 -11.70
CA ARG A 93 11.65 -1.88 -13.04
C ARG A 93 10.80 -0.63 -12.98
N ARG A 94 9.76 -0.61 -12.14
CA ARG A 94 8.93 0.58 -11.93
C ARG A 94 9.71 1.70 -11.24
N GLN A 95 10.59 1.39 -10.30
CA GLN A 95 11.49 2.37 -9.71
C GLN A 95 12.38 3.04 -10.75
N ILE A 96 12.96 2.27 -11.67
CA ILE A 96 13.80 2.83 -12.73
C ILE A 96 12.93 3.71 -13.67
N LEU A 97 11.82 3.18 -14.17
CA LEU A 97 10.98 3.89 -15.14
C LEU A 97 10.30 5.13 -14.56
N GLU A 98 9.73 5.04 -13.36
CA GLU A 98 8.96 6.14 -12.76
C GLU A 98 9.83 7.02 -11.85
N GLY A 99 10.78 6.44 -11.12
CA GLY A 99 11.69 7.19 -10.24
C GLY A 99 12.75 7.95 -11.01
N VAL A 100 13.47 7.30 -11.93
CA VAL A 100 14.59 7.94 -12.66
C VAL A 100 14.11 8.77 -13.85
N PHE A 101 13.13 8.28 -14.62
CA PHE A 101 12.71 8.97 -15.86
C PHE A 101 11.50 9.90 -15.71
N LEU A 102 10.58 9.67 -14.77
CA LEU A 102 9.39 10.51 -14.59
C LEU A 102 9.48 11.45 -13.38
N PHE A 103 10.65 11.54 -12.75
CA PHE A 103 10.89 12.35 -11.56
C PHE A 103 9.85 12.12 -10.43
N ALA A 104 9.26 10.93 -10.31
CA ALA A 104 8.27 10.65 -9.27
C ALA A 104 8.86 10.83 -7.84
N TRP A 105 10.20 10.82 -7.74
CA TRP A 105 10.97 11.20 -6.56
C TRP A 105 10.87 12.70 -6.17
N ILE A 106 10.74 13.60 -7.15
CA ILE A 106 10.65 15.06 -6.98
C ILE A 106 9.23 15.44 -6.55
N ASP A 107 8.19 14.79 -7.10
CA ASP A 107 6.81 14.87 -6.58
C ASP A 107 6.70 14.32 -5.14
N GLY A 108 7.70 13.54 -4.71
CA GLY A 108 7.84 13.03 -3.34
C GLY A 108 8.41 14.05 -2.34
N LEU A 109 8.93 15.21 -2.77
CA LEU A 109 9.58 16.21 -1.92
C LEU A 109 8.64 17.32 -1.43
N ALA A 110 7.36 17.28 -1.82
CA ALA A 110 6.40 18.30 -1.43
C ALA A 110 5.78 17.99 -0.06
N GLY A 111 6.13 18.80 0.95
CA GLY A 111 5.47 18.82 2.25
C GLY A 111 6.42 19.03 3.42
N ALA A 112 5.87 19.45 4.54
CA ALA A 112 6.63 19.64 5.77
C ALA A 112 6.77 18.31 6.52
N SER A 113 7.93 18.07 7.12
CA SER A 113 8.17 16.91 7.99
C SER A 113 7.65 17.10 9.41
N GLY A 114 7.17 18.31 9.73
CA GLY A 114 6.40 18.66 10.91
C GLY A 114 5.45 19.82 10.62
N LEU A 115 4.32 19.84 11.31
CA LEU A 115 3.30 20.90 11.22
C LEU A 115 3.04 21.50 12.59
N ASP A 116 2.47 22.70 12.64
CA ASP A 116 1.88 23.17 13.90
C ASP A 116 0.73 22.23 14.33
N PRO A 117 0.41 22.14 15.63
CA PRO A 117 -0.57 21.19 16.13
C PRO A 117 -1.97 21.32 15.52
N CYS A 118 -2.39 22.52 15.14
CA CYS A 118 -3.71 22.75 14.55
C CYS A 118 -3.75 22.20 13.12
N SER A 119 -2.75 22.53 12.30
CA SER A 119 -2.59 21.98 10.95
C SER A 119 -2.42 20.46 10.95
N MET A 120 -1.67 19.92 11.91
CA MET A 120 -1.53 18.47 12.06
C MET A 120 -2.87 17.82 12.43
N LYS A 121 -3.66 18.42 13.33
CA LYS A 121 -5.00 17.93 13.65
C LYS A 121 -5.89 17.90 12.41
N ALA A 122 -5.97 19.02 11.68
CA ALA A 122 -6.76 19.09 10.45
C ALA A 122 -6.33 18.03 9.41
N ARG A 123 -5.02 17.74 9.33
CA ARG A 123 -4.49 16.65 8.49
C ARG A 123 -5.00 15.28 8.91
N MET A 124 -4.99 15.02 10.22
CA MET A 124 -5.44 13.74 10.77
C MET A 124 -6.95 13.57 10.67
N ASP A 125 -7.72 14.64 10.85
CA ASP A 125 -9.18 14.66 10.62
C ASP A 125 -9.48 14.29 9.16
N ALA A 126 -8.81 14.94 8.19
CA ALA A 126 -8.98 14.62 6.78
C ALA A 126 -8.56 13.17 6.44
N LEU A 127 -7.47 12.68 7.03
CA LEU A 127 -7.04 11.30 6.83
C LEU A 127 -8.05 10.30 7.43
N PHE A 128 -8.67 10.62 8.57
CA PHE A 128 -9.74 9.84 9.18
C PHE A 128 -10.91 9.69 8.21
N ASP A 129 -11.40 10.79 7.65
CA ASP A 129 -12.51 10.79 6.70
C ASP A 129 -12.16 10.00 5.44
N LEU A 130 -10.95 10.14 4.91
CA LEU A 130 -10.49 9.39 3.74
C LEU A 130 -10.36 7.89 4.03
N SER A 131 -9.92 7.50 5.23
CA SER A 131 -9.76 6.09 5.61
C SER A 131 -11.09 5.34 5.65
N SER A 132 -12.21 6.05 5.86
CA SER A 132 -13.55 5.46 5.77
C SER A 132 -13.94 5.05 4.35
N GLN A 133 -13.25 5.60 3.33
CA GLN A 133 -13.55 5.36 1.92
C GLN A 133 -12.76 4.18 1.34
N GLY A 134 -11.75 3.66 2.03
CA GLY A 134 -10.93 2.54 1.59
C GLY A 134 -9.46 2.64 2.02
N LEU A 135 -8.61 1.84 1.37
CA LEU A 135 -7.18 1.79 1.69
C LEU A 135 -6.44 3.03 1.17
N VAL A 136 -6.05 3.93 2.08
CA VAL A 136 -5.43 5.20 1.70
C VAL A 136 -3.93 5.02 1.55
N TYR A 137 -3.39 5.36 0.39
CA TYR A 137 -1.94 5.45 0.20
C TYR A 137 -1.48 6.81 0.72
N ALA A 138 -0.56 6.81 1.69
CA ALA A 138 -0.02 8.02 2.27
C ALA A 138 1.50 8.03 2.16
N LYS A 139 2.06 9.16 1.70
CA LYS A 139 3.49 9.42 1.81
C LYS A 139 3.77 10.16 3.11
N PHE A 140 4.73 9.66 3.87
CA PHE A 140 5.26 10.27 5.08
C PHE A 140 6.46 11.14 4.71
N GLN A 141 6.35 12.45 4.92
CA GLN A 141 7.47 13.35 4.75
C GLN A 141 8.37 13.28 5.99
N THR A 142 9.56 12.70 5.83
CA THR A 142 10.50 12.42 6.91
C THR A 142 11.73 13.35 6.83
N PRO A 143 12.22 13.94 7.93
CA PRO A 143 13.42 14.78 7.88
C PRO A 143 14.64 13.96 7.43
N GLY A 144 15.39 14.45 6.42
CA GLY A 144 16.66 13.85 5.99
C GLY A 144 16.55 12.51 5.24
N LEU A 145 15.34 11.98 5.06
CA LEU A 145 15.05 10.82 4.23
C LEU A 145 13.98 11.21 3.22
N ASP A 146 14.24 11.00 1.93
CA ASP A 146 13.29 11.29 0.85
C ASP A 146 12.08 10.36 0.97
N ALA A 147 11.03 10.85 1.63
CA ALA A 147 9.69 10.29 1.88
C ALA A 147 9.50 8.75 1.95
N HIS A 148 8.79 8.29 2.99
CA HIS A 148 8.35 6.89 3.11
C HIS A 148 6.90 6.71 2.65
N ALA A 149 6.47 5.52 2.24
CA ALA A 149 5.08 5.27 1.89
C ALA A 149 4.48 4.18 2.77
N VAL A 150 3.22 4.39 3.16
CA VAL A 150 2.40 3.42 3.89
C VAL A 150 1.01 3.31 3.26
N VAL A 151 0.31 2.23 3.58
CA VAL A 151 -1.11 2.07 3.26
C VAL A 151 -1.89 2.12 4.57
N VAL A 152 -2.68 3.18 4.78
CA VAL A 152 -3.60 3.26 5.92
C VAL A 152 -4.79 2.35 5.62
N THR A 153 -5.00 1.37 6.51
CA THR A 153 -5.99 0.30 6.37
C THR A 153 -7.25 0.58 7.18
N GLY A 154 -7.16 1.44 8.19
CA GLY A 154 -8.30 1.91 8.95
C GLY A 154 -7.91 2.92 10.03
N MET A 155 -8.88 3.69 10.48
CA MET A 155 -8.72 4.60 11.61
C MET A 155 -9.92 4.53 12.55
N SER A 156 -9.67 4.80 13.84
CA SER A 156 -10.72 4.94 14.84
C SER A 156 -10.44 6.13 15.75
N ALA A 157 -11.50 6.81 16.18
CA ALA A 157 -11.39 7.90 17.14
C ALA A 157 -11.02 7.37 18.53
N LEU A 158 -10.16 8.08 19.25
CA LEU A 158 -9.80 7.73 20.62
C LEU A 158 -10.67 8.48 21.65
N PRO A 159 -10.97 7.90 22.83
CA PRO A 159 -11.92 8.47 23.80
C PRO A 159 -11.62 9.89 24.30
N LYS A 160 -10.35 10.31 24.31
CA LYS A 160 -9.88 11.58 24.90
C LYS A 160 -9.38 12.59 23.86
N SER A 161 -9.70 12.40 22.58
CA SER A 161 -9.12 13.07 21.41
C SER A 161 -7.94 12.33 20.76
N GLY A 162 -7.85 12.50 19.44
CA GLY A 162 -6.90 11.86 18.56
C GLY A 162 -7.45 10.59 17.88
N TYR A 163 -6.55 9.86 17.23
CA TYR A 163 -6.89 8.73 16.37
C TYR A 163 -5.94 7.55 16.60
N GLU A 164 -6.47 6.35 16.52
CA GLU A 164 -5.69 5.13 16.29
C GLU A 164 -5.69 4.84 14.79
N LEU A 165 -4.50 4.76 14.19
CA LEU A 165 -4.29 4.36 12.80
C LEU A 165 -3.83 2.91 12.76
N ARG A 166 -4.42 2.14 11.85
CA ARG A 166 -3.85 0.90 11.33
C ARG A 166 -3.24 1.15 9.95
N TYR A 167 -2.07 0.58 9.70
CA TYR A 167 -1.36 0.76 8.44
C TYR A 167 -0.43 -0.40 8.09
N LEU A 168 -0.17 -0.56 6.79
CA LEU A 168 0.89 -1.41 6.25
C LEU A 168 2.12 -0.58 5.90
N ASP A 169 3.28 -1.10 6.27
CA ASP A 169 4.59 -0.49 6.02
C ASP A 169 5.48 -1.53 5.33
N SER A 170 6.15 -1.15 4.24
CA SER A 170 7.04 -2.05 3.50
C SER A 170 8.23 -2.57 4.33
N ASN A 171 8.56 -1.91 5.42
CA ASN A 171 9.66 -2.25 6.32
C ASN A 171 9.22 -3.16 7.47
N CYS A 172 7.92 -3.43 7.61
CA CYS A 172 7.36 -4.26 8.67
C CYS A 172 6.63 -5.46 8.10
N ILE A 173 6.65 -6.58 8.83
CA ILE A 173 5.71 -7.67 8.57
C ILE A 173 4.47 -7.39 9.42
N GLY A 174 3.30 -7.51 8.81
CA GLY A 174 2.05 -7.34 9.53
C GLY A 174 1.53 -5.91 9.49
N GLU A 175 0.24 -5.79 9.76
CA GLU A 175 -0.40 -4.50 10.02
C GLU A 175 0.12 -3.92 11.33
N GLN A 176 0.43 -2.63 11.29
CA GLN A 176 0.98 -1.86 12.40
C GLN A 176 -0.09 -0.92 12.95
N VAL A 177 0.05 -0.55 14.21
CA VAL A 177 -0.85 0.39 14.88
C VAL A 177 -0.04 1.57 15.42
N LEU A 178 -0.50 2.79 15.15
CA LEU A 178 0.03 4.00 15.80
C LEU A 178 -1.10 4.83 16.37
N ARG A 179 -0.77 5.66 17.37
CA ARG A 179 -1.73 6.57 18.01
C ARG A 179 -1.29 8.01 17.84
N TYR A 180 -2.17 8.80 17.25
CA TYR A 180 -2.08 10.26 17.23
C TYR A 180 -2.85 10.85 18.39
N ARG A 181 -2.28 11.86 19.07
CA ARG A 181 -2.98 12.71 20.04
C ARG A 181 -2.93 14.16 19.56
N THR A 182 -4.00 14.90 19.81
CA THR A 182 -4.00 16.35 19.59
C THR A 182 -2.83 17.00 20.33
N GLY A 183 -2.15 17.94 19.67
CA GLY A 183 -0.90 18.53 20.17
C GLY A 183 0.35 18.02 19.45
N TYR A 184 0.27 16.86 18.77
CA TYR A 184 1.42 16.35 18.01
C TYR A 184 1.63 17.15 16.73
N SER A 185 2.91 17.36 16.37
CA SER A 185 3.34 18.03 15.14
C SER A 185 3.70 17.06 14.00
N CYS A 186 3.92 15.78 14.33
CA CYS A 186 4.22 14.69 13.41
C CYS A 186 3.81 13.34 14.01
N LEU A 187 3.89 12.28 13.22
CA LEU A 187 3.71 10.90 13.66
C LEU A 187 5.07 10.20 13.75
N THR A 188 5.14 9.14 14.56
CA THR A 188 6.26 8.20 14.58
C THR A 188 5.74 6.82 14.18
N LEU A 189 6.29 6.26 13.11
CA LEU A 189 6.00 4.90 12.67
C LEU A 189 6.69 3.88 13.58
N SER A 190 6.23 2.64 13.57
CA SER A 190 6.87 1.51 14.27
C SER A 190 8.33 1.28 13.87
N SER A 191 8.72 1.67 12.66
CA SER A 191 10.12 1.69 12.20
C SER A 191 10.98 2.79 12.83
N GLY A 192 10.41 3.67 13.66
CA GLY A 192 11.06 4.83 14.26
C GLY A 192 11.08 6.07 13.37
N LEU A 193 10.64 5.96 12.11
CA LEU A 193 10.56 7.08 11.17
C LEU A 193 9.52 8.11 11.63
N LYS A 194 9.92 9.38 11.64
CA LYS A 194 9.06 10.50 12.01
C LYS A 194 8.65 11.30 10.79
N GLY A 195 7.37 11.63 10.66
CA GLY A 195 6.91 12.45 9.55
C GLY A 195 5.43 12.79 9.58
N VAL A 196 5.01 13.54 8.56
CA VAL A 196 3.60 13.94 8.36
C VAL A 196 2.99 13.11 7.23
N PRO A 197 1.80 12.51 7.43
CA PRO A 197 1.13 11.74 6.39
C PRO A 197 0.45 12.66 5.38
N TYR A 198 0.77 12.48 4.10
CA TYR A 198 0.10 13.11 2.97
C TYR A 198 -0.61 12.04 2.13
N PRO A 199 -1.96 11.98 2.17
CA PRO A 199 -2.73 11.14 1.28
C PRO A 199 -2.41 11.48 -0.18
N GLN A 200 -2.14 10.47 -0.99
CA GLN A 200 -1.86 10.62 -2.42
C GLN A 200 -2.62 9.57 -3.23
N ARG A 201 -2.61 9.74 -4.56
CA ARG A 201 -3.16 8.75 -5.50
C ARG A 201 -4.66 8.48 -5.27
N MET A 202 -5.43 9.52 -4.94
CA MET A 202 -6.87 9.39 -4.71
C MET A 202 -7.64 8.99 -5.96
N ARG A 203 -7.24 9.48 -7.15
CA ARG A 203 -7.84 9.02 -8.43
C ARG A 203 -7.64 7.52 -8.65
N GLU A 204 -6.45 7.00 -8.33
CA GLU A 204 -6.18 5.56 -8.39
C GLU A 204 -7.06 4.78 -7.42
N LEU A 205 -7.30 5.29 -6.21
CA LEU A 205 -8.20 4.62 -5.25
C LEU A 205 -9.63 4.51 -5.79
N HIS A 206 -10.16 5.57 -6.41
CA HIS A 206 -11.48 5.53 -7.03
C HIS A 206 -11.54 4.48 -8.15
N GLU A 207 -10.51 4.42 -8.99
CA GLU A 207 -10.42 3.45 -10.07
C GLU A 207 -10.30 2.01 -9.57
N LEU A 208 -9.48 1.76 -8.54
CA LEU A 208 -9.38 0.44 -7.90
C LEU A 208 -10.75 -0.04 -7.38
N LYS A 209 -11.50 0.85 -6.74
CA LYS A 209 -12.85 0.54 -6.24
C LYS A 209 -13.81 0.25 -7.39
N ARG A 210 -13.75 1.03 -8.49
CA ARG A 210 -14.56 0.82 -9.69
C ARG A 210 -14.28 -0.55 -10.31
N LEU A 211 -13.02 -0.89 -10.51
CA LEU A 211 -12.60 -2.18 -11.07
C LEU A 211 -13.01 -3.35 -10.16
N ALA A 212 -12.79 -3.22 -8.85
CA ALA A 212 -13.19 -4.24 -7.89
C ALA A 212 -14.71 -4.47 -7.88
N ALA A 213 -15.51 -3.40 -7.99
CA ALA A 213 -16.96 -3.49 -8.09
C ALA A 213 -17.42 -4.12 -9.42
N ALA A 214 -16.79 -3.75 -10.54
CA ALA A 214 -17.13 -4.30 -11.85
C ALA A 214 -16.76 -5.78 -12.01
N GLY A 215 -15.69 -6.24 -11.34
CA GLY A 215 -15.28 -7.64 -11.35
C GLY A 215 -16.01 -8.53 -10.35
N HIS A 216 -16.90 -8.00 -9.51
CA HIS A 216 -17.80 -8.80 -8.68
C HIS A 216 -18.91 -9.39 -9.57
N GLY A 217 -18.64 -10.57 -10.17
CA GLY A 217 -19.60 -11.30 -10.99
C GLY A 217 -19.01 -11.89 -12.28
N THR A 218 -17.82 -11.47 -12.68
CA THR A 218 -17.09 -12.14 -13.77
C THR A 218 -16.45 -13.40 -13.22
N ASP A 219 -17.02 -14.55 -13.58
CA ASP A 219 -16.36 -15.82 -13.36
C ASP A 219 -15.05 -15.78 -14.14
N CYS A 220 -13.93 -15.88 -13.42
CA CYS A 220 -12.62 -15.97 -14.02
C CYS A 220 -12.54 -17.29 -14.78
N THR A 221 -13.02 -17.37 -16.02
CA THR A 221 -12.77 -18.54 -16.86
C THR A 221 -11.27 -18.56 -17.16
N ALA A 222 -10.63 -19.71 -16.95
CA ALA A 222 -9.23 -19.87 -17.31
C ALA A 222 -9.05 -19.51 -18.80
N PRO A 223 -7.95 -18.85 -19.19
CA PRO A 223 -7.60 -18.72 -20.60
C PRO A 223 -7.36 -20.10 -21.23
#